data_AF-A0A2V6NM50-F1
#
_entry.id   AF-A0A2V6NM50-F1
#
_cell.length_a   1.000
_cell.length_b   1.000
_cell.length_c   1.000
_cell.angle_alpha   90.00
_cell.angle_beta   90.00
_cell.angle_gamma   90.00
#
_symmetry.space_group_name_H-M   'P 1'
#
loop_
_entity.id
_entity.type
_entity.pdbx_description
1 polymer ?
#
loop_
_entity_poly.entity_id
_entity_poly.type
_entity_poly.pdbx_seq_one_letter_code
_entity_poly.pdbx_strand_id
1 'polypeptide(L)'
;MVDGQPWPYCPRTVLRRATEALGREGYVMMVGVEAEHFLVTRRPDGTIAPFDPDGVDTMDKPCYDFKSLAGSMGYLRAVLGYLDALGWEPYASDHEDANSQYEINWKYADALTSADRYTFYKMLTSQVAKRFGAIATHMPKPFSKLTGSGCHFHISLWDVARRRNLFLDDKDPRGLGLSTLGYQFLAGAMSHARALTALVAPTVNDYKRLSVGEFLTGATSGFTWTPAFISYGDNNRTQMFRIPEPGRFECRLVSGAVNPYLGISGFIAAGLDGIHRKLDPGPPNVGKNMYALSLDEVKDNGLGLVPQSLPEALAAFEEDPVVRGALGPALAAEFLKLKRQEWVRFHNTISQWEIDRYLTLF
;
A
#
# COMPACT_ATOMS: atom_id res chain seq x y z
N MET A 1 -18.61 -20.03 -3.77
CA MET A 1 -19.87 -20.25 -3.02
C MET A 1 -19.75 -21.59 -2.32
N VAL A 2 -20.43 -21.77 -1.20
CA VAL A 2 -20.57 -23.06 -0.52
C VAL A 2 -22.07 -23.30 -0.39
N ASP A 3 -22.55 -24.46 -0.86
CA ASP A 3 -23.99 -24.80 -0.90
C ASP A 3 -24.86 -23.74 -1.57
N GLY A 4 -24.37 -23.17 -2.68
CA GLY A 4 -25.07 -22.12 -3.43
C GLY A 4 -25.05 -20.73 -2.77
N GLN A 5 -24.45 -20.59 -1.58
CA GLN A 5 -24.40 -19.31 -0.85
C GLN A 5 -23.02 -18.64 -0.94
N PRO A 6 -22.97 -17.29 -0.95
CA PRO A 6 -21.72 -16.55 -0.79
C PRO A 6 -21.01 -16.93 0.51
N TRP A 7 -19.72 -17.27 0.42
CA TRP A 7 -18.95 -17.71 1.59
C TRP A 7 -18.49 -16.49 2.41
N PRO A 8 -18.85 -16.36 3.69
CA PRO A 8 -18.61 -15.16 4.48
C PRO A 8 -17.12 -14.89 4.78
N TYR A 9 -16.25 -15.91 4.69
CA TYR A 9 -14.81 -15.74 4.89
C TYR A 9 -14.04 -15.43 3.59
N CYS A 10 -14.71 -15.35 2.43
CA CYS A 10 -14.05 -15.10 1.16
C CYS A 10 -13.79 -13.58 0.94
N PRO A 11 -12.52 -13.12 0.87
CA PRO A 11 -12.20 -11.71 0.67
C PRO A 11 -12.82 -11.10 -0.60
N ARG A 12 -12.82 -11.85 -1.71
CA ARG A 12 -13.45 -11.40 -2.95
C ARG A 12 -14.96 -11.23 -2.83
N THR A 13 -15.63 -12.06 -2.03
CA THR A 13 -17.05 -11.91 -1.72
C THR A 13 -17.31 -10.65 -0.89
N VAL A 14 -16.43 -10.34 0.06
CA VAL A 14 -16.47 -9.10 0.84
C VAL A 14 -16.42 -7.88 -0.07
N LEU A 15 -15.43 -7.82 -0.97
CA LEU A 15 -15.29 -6.68 -1.89
C LEU A 15 -16.49 -6.56 -2.82
N ARG A 16 -17.01 -7.68 -3.33
CA ARG A 16 -18.21 -7.65 -4.17
C ARG A 16 -19.40 -7.00 -3.47
N ARG A 17 -19.67 -7.35 -2.21
CA ARG A 17 -20.74 -6.72 -1.41
C ARG A 17 -20.49 -5.22 -1.20
N ALA A 18 -19.23 -4.83 -0.95
CA ALA A 18 -18.86 -3.42 -0.78
C ALA A 18 -19.07 -2.62 -2.08
N THR A 19 -18.69 -3.18 -3.23
CA THR A 19 -18.93 -2.55 -4.54
C THR A 19 -20.42 -2.48 -4.90
N GLU A 20 -21.21 -3.48 -4.51
CA GLU A 20 -22.67 -3.46 -4.69
C GLU A 20 -23.32 -2.37 -3.83
N ALA A 21 -22.86 -2.19 -2.58
CA ALA A 21 -23.33 -1.11 -1.72
C ALA A 21 -23.00 0.27 -2.30
N LEU A 22 -21.76 0.45 -2.74
CA LEU A 22 -21.29 1.67 -3.40
C LEU A 22 -22.12 1.97 -4.67
N GLY A 23 -22.42 0.94 -5.48
CA GLY A 23 -23.25 1.06 -6.68
C GLY A 23 -24.69 1.48 -6.40
N ARG A 24 -25.30 1.04 -5.28
CA ARG A 24 -26.64 1.48 -4.86
C ARG A 24 -26.70 2.97 -4.52
N GLU A 25 -25.57 3.56 -4.14
CA GLU A 25 -25.44 5.00 -3.89
C GLU A 25 -25.08 5.81 -5.16
N GLY A 26 -25.00 5.15 -6.31
CA GLY A 26 -24.73 5.81 -7.60
C GLY A 26 -23.26 5.97 -7.94
N TYR A 27 -22.37 5.24 -7.25
CA TYR A 27 -20.93 5.37 -7.42
C TYR A 27 -20.26 4.08 -7.91
N VAL A 28 -19.18 4.24 -8.66
CA VAL A 28 -18.21 3.18 -8.97
C VAL A 28 -16.84 3.67 -8.53
N MET A 29 -16.15 2.89 -7.69
CA MET A 29 -14.77 3.20 -7.33
C MET A 29 -13.81 2.62 -8.36
N MET A 30 -12.94 3.48 -8.89
CA MET A 30 -11.82 3.10 -9.74
C MET A 30 -10.54 3.11 -8.90
N VAL A 31 -9.72 2.07 -9.06
CA VAL A 31 -8.47 1.89 -8.31
C VAL A 31 -7.32 1.65 -9.27
N GLY A 32 -6.34 2.54 -9.27
CA GLY A 32 -5.01 2.30 -9.84
C GLY A 32 -4.07 1.74 -8.78
N VAL A 33 -3.09 0.95 -9.19
CA VAL A 33 -2.08 0.40 -8.28
C VAL A 33 -0.68 0.69 -8.83
N GLU A 34 0.22 1.10 -7.94
CA GLU A 34 1.65 1.20 -8.20
C GLU A 34 2.32 0.01 -7.51
N ALA A 35 2.73 -1.00 -8.28
CA ALA A 35 3.07 -2.31 -7.75
C ALA A 35 4.59 -2.52 -7.67
N GLU A 36 5.17 -2.08 -6.55
CA GLU A 36 6.58 -2.29 -6.25
C GLU A 36 6.88 -3.74 -5.84
N HIS A 37 8.02 -4.26 -6.28
CA HIS A 37 8.53 -5.57 -5.88
C HIS A 37 10.05 -5.65 -6.03
N PHE A 38 10.68 -6.58 -5.31
CA PHE A 38 12.10 -6.88 -5.48
C PHE A 38 12.29 -8.14 -6.33
N LEU A 39 13.36 -8.17 -7.11
CA LEU A 39 13.99 -9.42 -7.54
C LEU A 39 15.12 -9.77 -6.58
N VAL A 40 15.11 -11.00 -6.07
CA VAL A 40 16.13 -11.50 -5.14
C VAL A 40 16.66 -12.86 -5.55
N THR A 41 17.86 -13.20 -5.07
CA THR A 41 18.41 -14.56 -5.08
C THR A 41 18.49 -15.10 -3.66
N ARG A 42 18.50 -16.44 -3.52
CA ARG A 42 18.79 -17.11 -2.26
C ARG A 42 20.21 -17.64 -2.30
N ARG A 43 21.02 -17.28 -1.31
CA ARG A 43 22.39 -17.77 -1.14
C ARG A 43 22.40 -19.19 -0.54
N PRO A 44 23.52 -19.94 -0.65
CA PRO A 44 23.64 -21.28 -0.06
C PRO A 44 23.42 -21.34 1.45
N ASP A 45 23.71 -20.25 2.18
CA ASP A 45 23.48 -20.11 3.62
C ASP A 45 22.01 -19.82 3.98
N GLY A 46 21.13 -19.74 2.98
CA GLY A 46 19.71 -19.46 3.14
C GLY A 46 19.34 -17.98 3.18
N THR A 47 20.32 -17.06 3.26
CA THR A 47 20.06 -15.61 3.21
C THR A 47 19.61 -15.16 1.82
N ILE A 48 18.96 -13.99 1.74
CA ILE A 48 18.59 -13.39 0.46
C ILE A 48 19.55 -12.26 0.07
N ALA A 49 19.67 -12.01 -1.22
CA ALA A 49 20.43 -10.90 -1.81
C ALA A 49 19.63 -10.26 -2.94
N PRO A 50 19.85 -8.98 -3.26
CA PRO A 50 19.37 -8.39 -4.52
C PRO A 50 19.79 -9.25 -5.72
N PHE A 51 18.92 -9.36 -6.73
CA PHE A 51 19.23 -10.07 -7.98
C PHE A 51 19.99 -9.13 -8.92
N ASP A 52 21.32 -9.25 -8.91
CA ASP A 52 22.22 -8.47 -9.77
C ASP A 52 23.15 -9.41 -10.55
N PRO A 53 22.68 -10.00 -11.67
CA PRO A 53 23.44 -10.98 -12.44
C PRO A 53 24.70 -10.40 -13.10
N ASP A 54 24.70 -9.08 -13.37
CA ASP A 54 25.79 -8.39 -14.08
C ASP A 54 26.74 -7.65 -13.11
N GLY A 55 26.40 -7.57 -11.82
CA GLY A 55 27.20 -6.87 -10.81
C GLY A 55 27.24 -5.36 -10.98
N VAL A 56 26.16 -4.78 -11.54
CA VAL A 56 26.11 -3.38 -11.98
C VAL A 56 25.16 -2.52 -11.15
N ASP A 57 24.24 -3.14 -10.42
CA ASP A 57 23.21 -2.46 -9.63
C ASP A 57 23.69 -2.23 -8.20
N THR A 58 24.64 -1.30 -8.07
CA THR A 58 25.37 -1.03 -6.82
C THR A 58 25.31 0.43 -6.39
N MET A 59 24.50 1.25 -7.05
CA MET A 59 24.40 2.68 -6.74
C MET A 59 23.62 2.90 -5.45
N ASP A 60 24.06 3.87 -4.64
CA ASP A 60 23.33 4.27 -3.43
C ASP A 60 21.95 4.87 -3.75
N LYS A 61 21.81 5.50 -4.93
CA LYS A 61 20.58 6.13 -5.43
C LYS A 61 20.28 5.63 -6.85
N PRO A 62 19.77 4.40 -7.01
CA PRO A 62 19.61 3.75 -8.32
C PRO A 62 18.30 4.11 -9.03
N CYS A 63 17.44 4.94 -8.42
CA CYS A 63 16.12 5.28 -8.97
C CYS A 63 16.23 5.83 -10.41
N TYR A 64 15.48 5.23 -11.33
CA TYR A 64 15.50 5.50 -12.77
C TYR A 64 16.86 5.29 -13.49
N ASP A 65 17.86 4.68 -12.84
CA ASP A 65 19.15 4.43 -13.47
C ASP A 65 19.08 3.31 -14.51
N PHE A 66 19.56 3.60 -15.72
CA PHE A 66 19.52 2.66 -16.83
C PHE A 66 20.46 1.46 -16.62
N LYS A 67 21.65 1.68 -16.03
CA LYS A 67 22.65 0.63 -15.85
C LYS A 67 22.15 -0.40 -14.83
N SER A 68 21.59 0.04 -13.72
CA SER A 68 20.92 -0.80 -12.72
C SER A 68 19.72 -1.56 -13.29
N LEU A 69 18.96 -0.95 -14.20
CA LEU A 69 17.82 -1.59 -14.87
C LEU A 69 18.22 -2.69 -15.88
N ALA A 70 19.38 -2.53 -16.54
CA ALA A 70 19.76 -3.29 -17.73
C ALA A 70 19.71 -4.81 -17.53
N GLY A 71 20.26 -5.31 -16.42
CA GLY A 71 20.31 -6.75 -16.12
C GLY A 71 18.95 -7.42 -15.94
N SER A 72 17.91 -6.64 -15.60
CA SER A 72 16.54 -7.12 -15.39
C SER A 72 15.59 -6.79 -16.55
N MET A 73 16.07 -6.15 -17.63
CA MET A 73 15.23 -5.77 -18.76
C MET A 73 14.50 -6.95 -19.41
N GLY A 74 15.13 -8.12 -19.48
CA GLY A 74 14.51 -9.32 -20.03
C GLY A 74 13.28 -9.75 -19.23
N TYR A 75 13.38 -9.71 -17.89
CA TYR A 75 12.27 -9.99 -16.99
C TYR A 75 11.15 -8.94 -17.14
N LEU A 76 11.50 -7.66 -17.08
CA LEU A 76 10.52 -6.57 -17.16
C LEU A 76 9.75 -6.58 -18.48
N ARG A 77 10.46 -6.77 -19.61
CA ARG A 77 9.83 -6.91 -20.94
C ARG A 77 8.87 -8.09 -20.99
N ALA A 78 9.22 -9.22 -20.38
CA ALA A 78 8.34 -10.38 -20.34
C ALA A 78 7.07 -10.09 -19.53
N VAL A 79 7.19 -9.48 -18.34
CA VAL A 79 6.02 -9.11 -17.52
C VAL A 79 5.14 -8.12 -18.26
N LEU A 80 5.70 -7.02 -18.77
CA LEU A 80 4.98 -6.00 -19.54
C LEU A 80 4.25 -6.61 -20.75
N GLY A 81 4.92 -7.49 -21.51
CA GLY A 81 4.30 -8.18 -22.63
C GLY A 81 3.11 -9.06 -22.25
N TYR A 82 3.14 -9.71 -21.08
CA TYR A 82 1.97 -10.46 -20.57
C TYR A 82 0.84 -9.53 -20.14
N LEU A 83 1.15 -8.41 -19.48
CA LEU A 83 0.12 -7.44 -19.08
C LEU A 83 -0.56 -6.80 -20.30
N ASP A 84 0.22 -6.49 -21.34
CA ASP A 84 -0.29 -5.97 -22.61
C ASP A 84 -1.17 -6.99 -23.33
N ALA A 85 -0.73 -8.25 -23.43
CA ALA A 85 -1.52 -9.34 -24.01
C ALA A 85 -2.84 -9.61 -23.27
N LEU A 86 -2.90 -9.29 -21.97
CA LEU A 86 -4.12 -9.35 -21.15
C LEU A 86 -5.00 -8.09 -21.27
N GLY A 87 -4.57 -7.09 -22.04
CA GLY A 87 -5.28 -5.83 -22.24
C GLY A 87 -5.28 -4.92 -21.01
N TRP A 88 -4.24 -4.96 -20.18
CA TRP A 88 -4.15 -4.12 -18.98
C TRP A 88 -3.58 -2.73 -19.26
N GLU A 89 -3.09 -2.48 -20.48
CA GLU A 89 -2.49 -1.22 -20.90
C GLU A 89 -1.35 -0.79 -19.95
N PRO A 90 -0.26 -1.58 -19.83
CA PRO A 90 0.91 -1.19 -19.06
C PRO A 90 1.57 0.03 -19.71
N TYR A 91 1.92 1.04 -18.91
CA TYR A 91 2.45 2.31 -19.43
C TYR A 91 3.81 2.71 -18.85
N ALA A 92 4.22 2.12 -17.73
CA ALA A 92 5.51 2.39 -17.12
C ALA A 92 6.08 1.15 -16.42
N SER A 93 7.40 1.08 -16.41
CA SER A 93 8.18 0.26 -15.50
C SER A 93 9.51 0.95 -15.28
N ASP A 94 9.95 1.00 -14.04
CA ASP A 94 11.16 1.69 -13.64
C ASP A 94 11.94 0.92 -12.59
N HIS A 95 13.23 1.27 -12.52
CA HIS A 95 14.09 0.90 -11.42
C HIS A 95 13.79 1.82 -10.24
N GLU A 96 13.44 1.23 -9.10
CA GLU A 96 13.03 1.96 -7.92
C GLU A 96 14.24 2.39 -7.07
N ASP A 97 13.95 2.99 -5.91
CA ASP A 97 14.95 3.62 -5.02
C ASP A 97 15.90 2.64 -4.30
N ALA A 98 15.67 1.33 -4.42
CA ALA A 98 16.60 0.29 -3.95
C ALA A 98 17.09 -0.62 -5.07
N ASN A 99 18.30 -1.16 -4.88
CA ASN A 99 18.87 -2.14 -5.80
C ASN A 99 17.94 -3.36 -5.94
N SER A 100 17.68 -3.72 -7.18
CA SER A 100 16.79 -4.77 -7.62
C SER A 100 15.32 -4.59 -7.21
N GLN A 101 14.92 -3.35 -6.91
CA GLN A 101 13.53 -2.97 -6.73
C GLN A 101 12.98 -2.41 -8.05
N TYR A 102 11.75 -2.81 -8.38
CA TYR A 102 11.07 -2.36 -9.59
C TYR A 102 9.61 -2.03 -9.31
N GLU A 103 9.11 -1.00 -9.99
CA GLU A 103 7.70 -0.69 -10.09
C GLU A 103 7.21 -1.02 -11.51
N ILE A 104 5.96 -1.50 -11.60
CA ILE A 104 5.24 -1.65 -12.87
C ILE A 104 3.86 -1.04 -12.68
N ASN A 105 3.48 -0.17 -13.62
CA ASN A 105 2.19 0.50 -13.62
C ASN A 105 1.38 0.15 -14.86
N TRP A 106 0.08 0.01 -14.65
CA TRP A 106 -0.89 -0.26 -15.70
C TRP A 106 -2.18 0.49 -15.42
N LYS A 107 -3.01 0.61 -16.46
CA LYS A 107 -4.24 1.39 -16.36
C LYS A 107 -5.16 0.86 -15.26
N TYR A 108 -5.68 1.79 -14.47
CA TYR A 108 -6.64 1.52 -13.41
C TYR A 108 -7.90 0.83 -13.96
N ALA A 109 -8.62 0.13 -13.07
CA ALA A 109 -9.91 -0.48 -13.37
C ALA A 109 -10.87 -0.26 -12.19
N ASP A 110 -12.10 -0.79 -12.30
CA ASP A 110 -13.00 -0.80 -11.15
C ASP A 110 -12.40 -1.62 -10.00
N ALA A 111 -12.80 -1.30 -8.78
CA ALA A 111 -12.29 -1.88 -7.54
C ALA A 111 -12.12 -3.41 -7.56
N LEU A 112 -13.10 -4.16 -8.07
CA LEU A 112 -13.03 -5.62 -8.09
C LEU A 112 -12.03 -6.12 -9.13
N THR A 113 -12.06 -5.55 -10.33
CA THR A 113 -11.08 -5.85 -11.39
C THR A 113 -9.66 -5.52 -10.95
N SER A 114 -9.42 -4.38 -10.30
CA SER A 114 -8.09 -4.02 -9.81
C SER A 114 -7.57 -4.97 -8.72
N ALA A 115 -8.45 -5.46 -7.84
CA ALA A 115 -8.09 -6.48 -6.85
C ALA A 115 -7.72 -7.83 -7.50
N ASP A 116 -8.49 -8.25 -8.50
CA ASP A 116 -8.21 -9.45 -9.29
C ASP A 116 -6.85 -9.31 -10.00
N ARG A 117 -6.63 -8.16 -10.66
CA ARG A 117 -5.38 -7.83 -11.37
C ARG A 117 -4.16 -7.86 -10.46
N TYR A 118 -4.20 -7.20 -9.31
CA TYR A 118 -3.06 -7.19 -8.39
C TYR A 118 -2.78 -8.59 -7.79
N THR A 119 -3.83 -9.36 -7.49
CA THR A 119 -3.67 -10.76 -7.04
C THR A 119 -2.97 -11.61 -8.10
N PHE A 120 -3.41 -11.50 -9.35
CA PHE A 120 -2.80 -12.20 -10.48
C PHE A 120 -1.37 -11.72 -10.77
N TYR A 121 -1.11 -10.41 -10.69
CA TYR A 121 0.20 -9.82 -10.89
C TYR A 121 1.26 -10.47 -10.00
N LYS A 122 0.97 -10.64 -8.70
CA LYS A 122 1.89 -11.32 -7.76
C LYS A 122 2.23 -12.75 -8.20
N MET A 123 1.24 -13.48 -8.72
CA MET A 123 1.45 -14.82 -9.26
C MET A 123 2.28 -14.79 -10.54
N LEU A 124 1.96 -13.87 -11.45
CA LEU A 124 2.66 -13.66 -12.71
C LEU A 124 4.14 -13.36 -12.47
N THR A 125 4.46 -12.35 -11.67
CA THR A 125 5.85 -11.97 -11.36
C THR A 125 6.62 -13.13 -10.74
N SER A 126 5.97 -13.90 -9.84
CA SER A 126 6.58 -15.06 -9.19
C SER A 126 6.94 -16.18 -10.19
N GLN A 127 6.13 -16.41 -11.23
CA GLN A 127 6.43 -17.41 -12.25
C GLN A 127 7.44 -16.90 -13.29
N VAL A 128 7.33 -15.63 -13.69
CA VAL A 128 8.24 -15.05 -14.69
C VAL A 128 9.65 -14.93 -14.13
N ALA A 129 9.82 -14.45 -12.89
CA ALA A 129 11.14 -14.26 -12.26
C ALA A 129 11.97 -15.56 -12.24
N LYS A 130 11.33 -16.71 -11.99
CA LYS A 130 12.00 -18.03 -11.98
C LYS A 130 12.71 -18.35 -13.30
N ARG A 131 12.16 -17.90 -14.43
CA ARG A 131 12.75 -18.12 -15.76
C ARG A 131 14.07 -17.39 -15.95
N PHE A 132 14.32 -16.37 -15.12
CA PHE A 132 15.53 -15.56 -15.11
C PHE A 132 16.46 -15.92 -13.93
N GLY A 133 16.16 -17.00 -13.19
CA GLY A 133 16.95 -17.39 -12.01
C GLY A 133 16.71 -16.50 -10.78
N ALA A 134 15.69 -15.65 -10.80
CA ALA A 134 15.34 -14.75 -9.72
C ALA A 134 14.08 -15.21 -8.95
N ILE A 135 13.89 -14.63 -7.77
CA ILE A 135 12.65 -14.72 -6.99
C ILE A 135 12.04 -13.32 -6.94
N ALA A 136 10.84 -13.15 -7.49
CA ALA A 136 10.06 -11.92 -7.26
C ALA A 136 9.42 -11.98 -5.86
N THR A 137 9.66 -10.96 -5.05
CA THR A 137 9.06 -10.82 -3.71
C THR A 137 8.33 -9.49 -3.57
N HIS A 138 7.13 -9.57 -2.99
CA HIS A 138 6.28 -8.42 -2.64
C HIS A 138 6.32 -8.15 -1.13
N MET A 139 7.35 -8.68 -0.46
CA MET A 139 7.57 -8.48 0.97
C MET A 139 7.77 -6.97 1.24
N PRO A 140 7.08 -6.38 2.23
CA PRO A 140 7.11 -4.94 2.47
C PRO A 140 8.50 -4.36 2.75
N LYS A 141 9.37 -5.11 3.44
CA LYS A 141 10.72 -4.68 3.80
C LYS A 141 11.67 -5.90 3.82
N PRO A 142 12.19 -6.33 2.66
CA PRO A 142 13.06 -7.51 2.59
C PRO A 142 14.47 -7.24 3.12
N PHE A 143 14.94 -5.98 3.05
CA PHE A 143 16.27 -5.56 3.50
C PHE A 143 16.16 -4.37 4.46
N SER A 144 16.95 -4.37 5.54
CA SER A 144 16.87 -3.32 6.58
C SER A 144 17.31 -1.95 6.09
N LYS A 145 18.37 -1.89 5.26
CA LYS A 145 18.97 -0.64 4.77
C LYS A 145 18.44 -0.15 3.42
N LEU A 146 17.62 -0.93 2.73
CA LEU A 146 17.04 -0.53 1.44
C LEU A 146 15.60 -0.04 1.61
N THR A 147 15.03 0.66 0.64
CA THR A 147 13.60 1.00 0.64
C THR A 147 12.71 -0.26 0.69
N GLY A 148 11.45 -0.08 1.09
CA GLY A 148 10.46 -1.16 1.14
C GLY A 148 9.59 -1.18 -0.10
N SER A 149 8.77 -2.23 -0.27
CA SER A 149 7.80 -2.34 -1.36
C SER A 149 6.39 -1.90 -0.94
N GLY A 150 5.90 -0.85 -1.58
CA GLY A 150 4.53 -0.37 -1.56
C GLY A 150 3.60 -1.07 -2.56
N CYS A 151 2.31 -0.80 -2.42
CA CYS A 151 1.30 -1.06 -3.44
C CYS A 151 0.34 0.14 -3.50
N HIS A 152 0.84 1.33 -3.87
CA HIS A 152 0.09 2.58 -3.68
C HIS A 152 -1.26 2.52 -4.39
N PHE A 153 -2.33 2.87 -3.68
CA PHE A 153 -3.69 2.87 -4.24
C PHE A 153 -4.08 4.26 -4.68
N HIS A 154 -4.31 4.43 -5.97
CA HIS A 154 -4.89 5.62 -6.59
C HIS A 154 -6.40 5.47 -6.64
N ILE A 155 -7.15 6.28 -5.89
CA ILE A 155 -8.59 6.10 -5.67
C ILE A 155 -9.38 7.28 -6.24
N SER A 156 -10.45 6.97 -7.00
CA SER A 156 -11.45 7.94 -7.44
C SER A 156 -12.85 7.32 -7.46
N LEU A 157 -13.88 8.15 -7.24
CA LEU A 157 -15.28 7.76 -7.48
C LEU A 157 -15.76 8.31 -8.81
N TRP A 158 -16.48 7.48 -9.54
CA TRP A 158 -17.10 7.78 -10.82
C TRP A 158 -18.60 7.54 -10.74
N ASP A 159 -19.34 8.13 -11.67
CA ASP A 159 -20.73 7.76 -11.87
C ASP A 159 -20.86 6.29 -12.33
N VAL A 160 -22.04 5.69 -12.15
CA VAL A 160 -22.27 4.28 -12.54
C VAL A 160 -22.01 3.97 -14.01
N ALA A 161 -22.16 4.95 -14.90
CA ALA A 161 -21.87 4.77 -16.33
C ALA A 161 -20.36 4.92 -16.65
N ARG A 162 -19.52 5.24 -15.65
CA ARG A 162 -18.07 5.44 -15.77
C ARG A 162 -17.69 6.50 -16.81
N ARG A 163 -18.45 7.59 -16.87
CA ARG A 163 -18.24 8.69 -17.82
C ARG A 163 -17.68 9.96 -17.18
N ARG A 164 -17.92 10.14 -15.88
CA ARG A 164 -17.54 11.33 -15.12
C ARG A 164 -16.87 10.92 -13.83
N ASN A 165 -15.64 11.39 -13.65
CA ASN A 165 -14.96 11.38 -12.37
C ASN A 165 -15.66 12.38 -11.42
N LEU A 166 -16.24 11.87 -10.35
CA LEU A 166 -16.98 12.66 -9.36
C LEU A 166 -16.08 13.32 -8.32
N PHE A 167 -14.80 12.91 -8.25
CA PHE A 167 -13.80 13.58 -7.43
C PHE A 167 -13.19 14.79 -8.12
N LEU A 168 -13.30 14.92 -9.44
CA LEU A 168 -12.70 16.03 -10.17
C LEU A 168 -13.48 17.32 -9.95
N ASP A 169 -12.78 18.38 -9.55
CA ASP A 169 -13.31 19.75 -9.52
C ASP A 169 -12.21 20.77 -9.85
N ASP A 170 -12.25 21.32 -11.07
CA ASP A 170 -11.27 22.32 -11.54
C ASP A 170 -11.39 23.67 -10.81
N LYS A 171 -12.44 23.88 -10.02
CA LYS A 171 -12.69 25.10 -9.24
C LYS A 171 -12.48 24.89 -7.74
N ASP A 172 -11.82 23.81 -7.37
CA ASP A 172 -11.50 23.49 -5.98
C ASP A 172 -10.80 24.68 -5.27
N PRO A 173 -11.41 25.26 -4.22
CA PRO A 173 -10.82 26.38 -3.49
C PRO A 173 -9.53 26.03 -2.74
N ARG A 174 -9.24 24.74 -2.52
CA ARG A 174 -7.99 24.26 -1.91
C ARG A 174 -6.87 24.06 -2.94
N GLY A 175 -7.17 24.17 -4.24
CA GLY A 175 -6.20 24.12 -5.33
C GLY A 175 -5.60 22.74 -5.61
N LEU A 176 -6.20 21.65 -5.12
CA LEU A 176 -5.74 20.28 -5.39
C LEU A 176 -6.58 19.59 -6.48
N GLY A 177 -7.72 20.17 -6.84
CA GLY A 177 -8.58 19.65 -7.90
C GLY A 177 -9.51 18.55 -7.44
N LEU A 178 -9.89 18.56 -6.15
CA LEU A 178 -10.87 17.63 -5.58
C LEU A 178 -12.22 18.31 -5.29
N SER A 179 -13.30 17.62 -5.64
CA SER A 179 -14.66 18.03 -5.30
C SER A 179 -14.94 17.87 -3.80
N THR A 180 -16.02 18.47 -3.31
CA THR A 180 -16.51 18.22 -1.93
C THR A 180 -16.70 16.73 -1.65
N LEU A 181 -17.20 15.95 -2.62
CA LEU A 181 -17.36 14.50 -2.49
C LEU A 181 -16.00 13.81 -2.32
N GLY A 182 -15.00 14.21 -3.12
CA GLY A 182 -13.62 13.73 -3.02
C GLY A 182 -13.00 13.99 -1.65
N TYR A 183 -13.17 15.21 -1.13
CA TYR A 183 -12.69 15.56 0.21
C TYR A 183 -13.40 14.81 1.33
N GLN A 184 -14.71 14.60 1.24
CA GLN A 184 -15.46 13.83 2.23
C GLN A 184 -15.03 12.37 2.26
N PHE A 185 -14.82 11.76 1.09
CA PHE A 185 -14.30 10.40 1.01
C PHE A 185 -12.90 10.30 1.61
N LEU A 186 -12.01 11.22 1.25
CA LEU A 186 -10.66 11.31 1.81
C LEU A 186 -10.68 11.49 3.34
N ALA A 187 -11.55 12.36 3.85
CA ALA A 187 -11.71 12.59 5.29
C ALA A 187 -12.17 11.34 6.03
N GLY A 188 -13.07 10.55 5.43
CA GLY A 188 -13.43 9.22 5.93
C GLY A 188 -12.21 8.29 5.99
N ALA A 189 -11.46 8.17 4.89
CA ALA A 189 -10.24 7.37 4.85
C ALA A 189 -9.20 7.81 5.90
N MET A 190 -9.05 9.12 6.14
CA MET A 190 -8.19 9.66 7.19
C MET A 190 -8.70 9.37 8.61
N SER A 191 -10.00 9.58 8.86
CA SER A 191 -10.65 9.29 10.16
C SER A 191 -10.48 7.83 10.57
N HIS A 192 -10.41 6.93 9.59
CA HIS A 192 -10.29 5.48 9.79
C HIS A 192 -8.89 4.94 9.49
N ALA A 193 -7.89 5.80 9.25
CA ALA A 193 -6.58 5.41 8.75
C ALA A 193 -5.86 4.39 9.66
N ARG A 194 -5.98 4.52 10.98
CA ARG A 194 -5.38 3.58 11.94
C ARG A 194 -5.96 2.16 11.80
N ALA A 195 -7.28 2.04 11.67
CA ALA A 195 -7.94 0.76 11.44
C ALA A 195 -7.66 0.20 10.03
N LEU A 196 -7.66 1.07 9.01
CA LEU A 196 -7.30 0.69 7.64
C LEU A 196 -5.88 0.12 7.57
N THR A 197 -4.95 0.61 8.39
CA THR A 197 -3.56 0.12 8.47
C THR A 197 -3.51 -1.40 8.66
N ALA A 198 -4.38 -1.98 9.50
CA ALA A 198 -4.41 -3.42 9.71
C ALA A 198 -4.72 -4.20 8.42
N LEU A 199 -5.54 -3.64 7.52
CA LEU A 199 -5.94 -4.28 6.27
C LEU A 199 -4.92 -4.07 5.15
N VAL A 200 -4.27 -2.89 5.10
CA VAL A 200 -3.39 -2.49 4.00
C VAL A 200 -1.89 -2.70 4.29
N ALA A 201 -1.55 -2.92 5.56
CA ALA A 201 -0.21 -3.23 6.06
C ALA A 201 -0.30 -4.42 7.05
N PRO A 202 -0.69 -5.62 6.57
CA PRO A 202 -1.26 -6.66 7.41
C PRO A 202 -0.23 -7.60 8.07
N THR A 203 1.08 -7.39 7.90
CA THR A 203 2.13 -8.30 8.38
C THR A 203 3.03 -7.64 9.41
N VAL A 204 3.73 -8.44 10.24
CA VAL A 204 4.75 -7.90 11.14
C VAL A 204 5.89 -7.16 10.41
N ASN A 205 6.18 -7.55 9.16
CA ASN A 205 7.22 -6.94 8.35
C ASN A 205 6.83 -5.55 7.82
N ASP A 206 5.54 -5.27 7.65
CA ASP A 206 5.05 -3.94 7.26
C ASP A 206 5.52 -2.84 8.20
N TYR A 207 5.53 -3.10 9.50
CA TYR A 207 5.90 -2.10 10.50
C TYR A 207 7.41 -1.83 10.52
N LYS A 208 8.22 -2.67 9.85
CA LYS A 208 9.63 -2.39 9.52
C LYS A 208 9.77 -1.43 8.33
N ARG A 209 8.68 -1.16 7.60
CA ARG A 209 8.57 -0.10 6.58
C ARG A 209 7.96 1.17 7.17
N LEU A 210 7.10 1.08 8.19
CA LEU A 210 6.29 2.20 8.71
C LEU A 210 6.84 2.88 9.97
N SER A 211 8.07 2.56 10.36
CA SER A 211 8.68 3.12 11.58
C SER A 211 8.95 4.62 11.43
N VAL A 212 8.75 5.40 12.48
CA VAL A 212 9.07 6.85 12.52
C VAL A 212 10.47 7.14 13.08
N GLY A 213 10.86 8.42 13.10
CA GLY A 213 12.15 8.88 13.63
C GLY A 213 13.30 8.70 12.64
N GLU A 214 14.49 8.34 13.14
CA GLU A 214 15.71 8.14 12.33
C GLU A 214 15.53 7.12 11.20
N PHE A 215 14.55 6.21 11.33
CA PHE A 215 14.21 5.27 10.27
C PHE A 215 13.81 5.96 8.97
N LEU A 216 13.11 7.10 9.02
CA LEU A 216 12.55 7.76 7.83
C LEU A 216 13.64 8.15 6.81
N THR A 217 14.85 8.41 7.30
CA THR A 217 16.05 8.74 6.53
C THR A 217 17.13 7.64 6.57
N GLY A 218 16.79 6.45 7.09
CA GLY A 218 17.74 5.36 7.33
C GLY A 218 17.99 4.44 6.13
N ALA A 219 17.33 4.68 4.99
CA ALA A 219 17.61 3.94 3.76
C ALA A 219 18.93 4.42 3.12
N THR A 220 19.63 3.54 2.41
CA THR A 220 20.87 3.87 1.68
C THR A 220 20.68 5.04 0.70
N SER A 221 19.52 5.12 0.05
CA SER A 221 19.15 6.22 -0.85
C SER A 221 18.89 7.56 -0.14
N GLY A 222 18.79 7.54 1.19
CA GLY A 222 18.59 8.69 2.07
C GLY A 222 17.16 8.87 2.58
N PHE A 223 16.15 8.24 1.95
CA PHE A 223 14.75 8.32 2.36
C PHE A 223 14.04 6.99 2.18
N THR A 224 13.09 6.68 3.05
CA THR A 224 12.28 5.45 2.95
C THR A 224 11.02 5.60 2.12
N TRP A 225 10.63 6.83 1.78
CA TRP A 225 9.44 7.22 1.00
C TRP A 225 8.09 6.65 1.47
N THR A 226 8.05 6.18 2.73
CA THR A 226 6.90 5.61 3.41
C THR A 226 6.15 6.65 4.25
N PRO A 227 4.82 6.60 4.35
CA PRO A 227 4.11 7.55 5.20
C PRO A 227 4.32 7.26 6.69
N ALA A 228 4.50 8.33 7.46
CA ALA A 228 4.65 8.31 8.91
C ALA A 228 3.39 8.80 9.64
N PHE A 229 2.71 9.79 9.04
CA PHE A 229 1.63 10.54 9.67
C PHE A 229 0.36 10.44 8.83
N ILE A 230 -0.79 10.46 9.52
CA ILE A 230 -2.11 10.51 8.89
C ILE A 230 -2.31 11.94 8.39
N SER A 231 -1.89 12.17 7.15
CA SER A 231 -1.82 13.49 6.55
C SER A 231 -2.26 13.45 5.09
N TYR A 232 -2.68 14.61 4.59
CA TYR A 232 -2.93 14.78 3.17
C TYR A 232 -2.42 16.11 2.63
N GLY A 233 -2.13 16.17 1.33
CA GLY A 233 -1.58 17.35 0.69
C GLY A 233 -1.43 17.23 -0.82
N ASP A 234 -0.64 18.14 -1.38
CA ASP A 234 -0.23 18.19 -2.78
C ASP A 234 0.57 16.94 -3.20
N ASN A 235 1.18 16.96 -4.39
CA ASN A 235 1.96 15.85 -4.94
C ASN A 235 3.29 15.63 -4.20
N ASN A 236 3.20 15.30 -2.92
CA ASN A 236 4.30 15.18 -1.99
C ASN A 236 4.37 13.75 -1.44
N ARG A 237 5.48 13.07 -1.73
CA ARG A 237 5.69 11.65 -1.40
C ARG A 237 5.83 11.36 0.11
N THR A 238 5.90 12.39 0.95
CA THR A 238 5.95 12.24 2.42
C THR A 238 4.58 12.25 3.09
N GLN A 239 3.51 12.55 2.33
CA GLN A 239 2.12 12.46 2.79
C GLN A 239 1.63 11.00 2.80
N MET A 240 0.71 10.66 3.73
CA MET A 240 -0.04 9.39 3.62
C MET A 240 -0.99 9.39 2.42
N PHE A 241 -1.73 10.48 2.26
CA PHE A 241 -2.62 10.70 1.13
C PHE A 241 -2.14 11.89 0.30
N ARG A 242 -1.57 11.65 -0.88
CA ARG A 242 -1.21 12.75 -1.79
C ARG A 242 -2.23 12.90 -2.89
N ILE A 243 -2.40 14.11 -3.40
CA ILE A 243 -3.17 14.38 -4.61
C ILE A 243 -2.16 14.58 -5.76
N PRO A 244 -1.82 13.52 -6.51
CA PRO A 244 -0.80 13.62 -7.56
C PRO A 244 -1.30 14.41 -8.76
N GLU A 245 -2.61 14.36 -9.03
CA GLU A 245 -3.31 15.11 -10.06
C GLU A 245 -4.79 15.31 -9.66
N PRO A 246 -5.49 16.31 -10.25
CA PRO A 246 -6.91 16.53 -9.99
C PRO A 246 -7.78 15.27 -10.16
N GLY A 247 -8.78 15.13 -9.31
CA GLY A 247 -9.78 14.06 -9.40
C GLY A 247 -9.37 12.69 -8.83
N ARG A 248 -8.21 12.54 -8.19
CA ARG A 248 -7.89 11.34 -7.40
C ARG A 248 -6.96 11.64 -6.24
N PHE A 249 -6.94 10.77 -5.25
CA PHE A 249 -5.88 10.75 -4.26
C PHE A 249 -5.16 9.39 -4.28
N GLU A 250 -3.92 9.38 -3.81
CA GLU A 250 -3.08 8.21 -3.69
C GLU A 250 -2.83 7.92 -2.20
N CYS A 251 -3.14 6.70 -1.76
CA CYS A 251 -2.74 6.22 -0.45
C CYS A 251 -1.41 5.46 -0.53
N ARG A 252 -0.38 6.01 0.10
CA ARG A 252 0.99 5.47 0.12
C ARG A 252 1.23 4.43 1.21
N LEU A 253 0.26 4.27 2.12
CA LEU A 253 0.35 3.33 3.24
C LEU A 253 0.21 1.87 2.81
N VAL A 254 -0.41 1.62 1.67
CA VAL A 254 -0.71 0.27 1.18
C VAL A 254 0.60 -0.43 0.83
N SER A 255 0.79 -1.64 1.33
CA SER A 255 2.01 -2.42 1.13
C SER A 255 1.88 -3.51 0.09
N GLY A 256 3.01 -4.02 -0.39
CA GLY A 256 3.04 -5.20 -1.27
C GLY A 256 2.38 -6.46 -0.69
N ALA A 257 2.24 -6.53 0.64
CA ALA A 257 1.61 -7.65 1.34
C ALA A 257 0.07 -7.58 1.38
N VAL A 258 -0.53 -6.47 0.91
CA VAL A 258 -1.97 -6.27 1.00
C VAL A 258 -2.77 -7.42 0.38
N ASN A 259 -3.85 -7.81 1.06
CA ASN A 259 -4.95 -8.50 0.40
C ASN A 259 -5.82 -7.41 -0.25
N PRO A 260 -5.75 -7.21 -1.58
CA PRO A 260 -6.35 -6.05 -2.22
C PRO A 260 -7.86 -6.03 -2.02
N TYR A 261 -8.52 -7.19 -1.93
CA TYR A 261 -9.96 -7.25 -1.67
C TYR A 261 -10.33 -6.66 -0.30
N LEU A 262 -9.58 -6.99 0.75
CA LEU A 262 -9.85 -6.47 2.09
C LEU A 262 -9.49 -4.99 2.20
N GLY A 263 -8.32 -4.60 1.69
CA GLY A 263 -7.87 -3.21 1.74
C GLY A 263 -8.83 -2.27 1.02
N ILE A 264 -9.23 -2.62 -0.21
CA ILE A 264 -10.20 -1.85 -1.00
C ILE A 264 -11.58 -1.84 -0.33
N SER A 265 -12.04 -2.94 0.27
CA SER A 265 -13.32 -2.96 1.01
C SER A 265 -13.30 -2.01 2.20
N GLY A 266 -12.18 -1.96 2.93
CA GLY A 266 -11.98 -1.00 4.01
C GLY A 266 -12.07 0.44 3.53
N PHE A 267 -11.41 0.78 2.41
CA PHE A 267 -11.49 2.13 1.82
C PHE A 267 -12.89 2.50 1.38
N ILE A 268 -13.66 1.57 0.78
CA ILE A 268 -15.07 1.83 0.43
C ILE A 268 -15.87 2.19 1.67
N ALA A 269 -15.76 1.38 2.74
CA ALA A 269 -16.50 1.61 3.98
C ALA A 269 -16.12 2.94 4.65
N ALA A 270 -14.82 3.20 4.81
CA ALA A 270 -14.30 4.42 5.41
C ALA A 270 -14.69 5.66 4.59
N GLY A 271 -14.58 5.61 3.26
CA GLY A 271 -14.90 6.72 2.40
C GLY A 271 -16.40 7.02 2.33
N LEU A 272 -17.26 5.98 2.30
CA LEU A 272 -18.72 6.16 2.39
C LEU A 272 -19.13 6.79 3.72
N ASP A 273 -18.54 6.34 4.83
CA ASP A 273 -18.80 6.94 6.13
C ASP A 273 -18.41 8.43 6.15
N GLY A 274 -17.27 8.80 5.54
CA GLY A 274 -16.86 10.19 5.37
C GLY A 274 -17.87 11.03 4.57
N ILE A 275 -18.44 10.47 3.49
CA ILE A 275 -19.51 11.10 2.70
C ILE A 275 -20.79 11.26 3.52
N HIS A 276 -21.24 10.20 4.20
CA HIS A 276 -22.47 10.21 4.99
C HIS A 276 -22.41 11.20 6.15
N ARG A 277 -21.26 11.26 6.84
CA ARG A 277 -21.01 12.22 7.93
C ARG A 277 -20.57 13.60 7.44
N LYS A 278 -20.40 13.79 6.12
CA LYS A 278 -19.93 15.03 5.48
C LYS A 278 -18.64 15.56 6.10
N LEU A 279 -17.69 14.67 6.36
CA LEU A 279 -16.45 15.01 7.05
C LEU A 279 -15.59 15.96 6.20
N ASP A 280 -14.84 16.81 6.88
CA ASP A 280 -13.83 17.68 6.28
C ASP A 280 -12.44 17.18 6.72
N PRO A 281 -11.48 16.93 5.81
CA PRO A 281 -10.15 16.49 6.22
C PRO A 281 -9.29 17.62 6.83
N GLY A 282 -9.84 18.83 6.99
CA GLY A 282 -9.11 20.02 7.45
C GLY A 282 -8.31 20.66 6.30
N PRO A 283 -7.47 21.67 6.55
CA PRO A 283 -6.62 22.26 5.51
C PRO A 283 -5.52 21.28 5.03
N PRO A 284 -5.13 21.33 3.74
CA PRO A 284 -4.08 20.47 3.20
C PRO A 284 -2.67 20.88 3.64
N ASN A 285 -1.76 19.92 3.70
CA ASN A 285 -0.32 20.15 3.92
C ASN A 285 0.39 20.37 2.57
N VAL A 286 0.35 21.60 2.06
CA VAL A 286 0.97 22.00 0.78
C VAL A 286 2.42 22.42 0.99
N GLY A 287 3.34 21.90 0.17
CA GLY A 287 4.77 22.28 0.19
C GLY A 287 5.54 21.88 1.47
N LYS A 288 4.94 21.07 2.35
CA LYS A 288 5.55 20.68 3.65
C LYS A 288 6.21 19.31 3.56
N ASN A 289 7.52 19.22 3.77
CA ASN A 289 8.18 17.94 3.97
C ASN A 289 7.80 17.36 5.34
N MET A 290 6.99 16.31 5.35
CA MET A 290 6.50 15.73 6.60
C MET A 290 7.62 15.10 7.44
N TYR A 291 8.71 14.64 6.81
CA TYR A 291 9.85 14.07 7.53
C TYR A 291 10.69 15.11 8.26
N ALA A 292 10.52 16.39 7.94
CA ALA A 292 11.21 17.47 8.65
C ALA A 292 10.52 17.83 9.97
N LEU A 293 9.31 17.32 10.23
CA LEU A 293 8.56 17.58 11.46
C LEU A 293 9.04 16.64 12.58
N SER A 294 9.27 17.21 13.75
CA SER A 294 9.42 16.46 15.00
C SER A 294 8.08 15.83 15.43
N LEU A 295 8.13 14.82 16.30
CA LEU A 295 6.92 14.19 16.85
C LEU A 295 6.07 15.17 17.67
N ASP A 296 6.70 16.14 18.33
CA ASP A 296 6.00 17.20 19.05
C ASP A 296 5.26 18.13 18.08
N GLU A 297 5.91 18.57 16.99
CA GLU A 297 5.25 19.39 15.96
C GLU A 297 4.10 18.64 15.27
N VAL A 298 4.23 17.33 15.04
CA VAL A 298 3.16 16.49 14.49
C VAL A 298 1.95 16.51 15.43
N LYS A 299 2.19 16.31 16.74
CA LYS A 299 1.14 16.33 17.76
C LYS A 299 0.49 17.70 17.89
N ASP A 300 1.29 18.78 17.90
CA ASP A 300 0.80 20.16 18.00
C ASP A 300 -0.02 20.58 16.78
N ASN A 301 0.30 20.02 15.60
CA ASN A 301 -0.50 20.19 14.39
C ASN A 301 -1.75 19.28 14.33
N GLY A 302 -2.01 18.47 15.37
CA GLY A 302 -3.15 17.57 15.43
C GLY A 302 -3.07 16.39 14.47
N LEU A 303 -1.87 16.05 13.97
CA LEU A 303 -1.68 14.94 13.04
C LEU A 303 -1.60 13.61 13.79
N GLY A 304 -2.31 12.60 13.28
CA GLY A 304 -2.25 11.25 13.82
C GLY A 304 -0.99 10.50 13.36
N LEU A 305 -0.52 9.55 14.17
CA LEU A 305 0.50 8.60 13.78
C LEU A 305 -0.13 7.36 13.13
N VAL A 306 0.49 6.88 12.05
CA VAL A 306 0.23 5.53 11.55
C VAL A 306 0.67 4.53 12.64
N PRO A 307 -0.08 3.44 12.87
CA PRO A 307 0.32 2.40 13.82
C PRO A 307 1.76 1.92 13.60
N GLN A 308 2.54 1.85 14.68
CA GLN A 308 3.96 1.51 14.69
C GLN A 308 4.22 0.02 14.93
N SER A 309 3.16 -0.78 15.11
CA SER A 309 3.24 -2.23 15.25
C SER A 309 1.95 -2.92 14.82
N LEU A 310 2.05 -4.22 14.49
CA LEU A 310 0.87 -5.03 14.15
C LEU A 310 -0.17 -5.05 15.28
N PRO A 311 0.18 -5.25 16.57
CA PRO A 311 -0.78 -5.18 17.67
C PRO A 311 -1.53 -3.85 17.75
N GLU A 312 -0.84 -2.72 17.54
CA GLU A 312 -1.46 -1.39 17.57
C GLU A 312 -2.50 -1.24 16.45
N ALA A 313 -2.17 -1.68 15.24
CA ALA A 313 -3.11 -1.65 14.12
C ALA A 313 -4.31 -2.58 14.35
N LEU A 314 -4.09 -3.77 14.93
CA LEU A 314 -5.17 -4.71 15.24
C LEU A 314 -6.11 -4.17 16.33
N ALA A 315 -5.58 -3.47 17.34
CA ALA A 315 -6.39 -2.80 18.34
C ALA A 315 -7.26 -1.70 17.70
N ALA A 316 -6.65 -0.84 16.88
CA ALA A 316 -7.38 0.20 16.15
C ALA A 316 -8.46 -0.40 15.23
N PHE A 317 -8.19 -1.51 14.56
CA PHE A 317 -9.17 -2.22 13.74
C PHE A 317 -10.31 -2.84 14.56
N GLU A 318 -10.05 -3.38 15.75
CA GLU A 318 -11.08 -3.97 16.61
C GLU A 318 -12.06 -2.94 17.16
N GLU A 319 -11.56 -1.75 17.46
CA GLU A 319 -12.29 -0.58 17.99
C GLU A 319 -13.08 0.20 16.93
N ASP A 320 -12.76 0.03 15.64
CA ASP A 320 -13.37 0.76 14.54
C ASP A 320 -14.55 -0.02 13.92
N PRO A 321 -15.81 0.32 14.24
CA PRO A 321 -16.97 -0.43 13.75
C PRO A 321 -17.18 -0.31 12.24
N VAL A 322 -16.69 0.75 11.59
CA VAL A 322 -16.87 0.98 10.15
C VAL A 322 -15.95 0.05 9.37
N VAL A 323 -14.65 0.09 9.65
CA VAL A 323 -13.66 -0.73 8.94
C VAL A 323 -13.82 -2.20 9.31
N ARG A 324 -14.09 -2.51 10.58
CA ARG A 324 -14.41 -3.88 11.01
C ARG A 324 -15.69 -4.39 10.36
N GLY A 325 -16.72 -3.55 10.29
CA GLY A 325 -17.99 -3.84 9.64
C GLY A 325 -17.85 -4.18 8.16
N ALA A 326 -16.88 -3.57 7.47
CA ALA A 326 -16.60 -3.84 6.06
C ALA A 326 -16.32 -5.33 5.78
N LEU A 327 -15.60 -6.02 6.68
CA LEU A 327 -15.29 -7.45 6.55
C LEU A 327 -16.49 -8.34 6.90
N GLY A 328 -17.38 -7.85 7.77
CA GLY A 328 -18.42 -8.64 8.43
C GLY A 328 -17.90 -9.42 9.63
N PRO A 329 -18.78 -9.81 10.57
CA PRO A 329 -18.39 -10.26 11.90
C PRO A 329 -17.52 -11.52 11.90
N ALA A 330 -17.86 -12.51 11.07
CA ALA A 330 -17.15 -13.79 11.01
C ALA A 330 -15.70 -13.63 10.51
N LEU A 331 -15.52 -12.92 9.39
CA LEU A 331 -14.19 -12.72 8.82
C LEU A 331 -13.35 -11.75 9.67
N ALA A 332 -13.95 -10.70 10.21
CA ALA A 332 -13.23 -9.77 11.10
C ALA A 332 -12.69 -10.48 12.34
N ALA A 333 -13.47 -11.36 12.96
CA ALA A 333 -13.02 -12.15 14.12
C ALA A 333 -11.87 -13.12 13.75
N GLU A 334 -11.99 -13.83 12.63
CA GLU A 334 -10.92 -14.74 12.19
C GLU A 334 -9.66 -13.98 11.76
N PHE A 335 -9.81 -12.83 11.11
CA PHE A 335 -8.68 -11.95 10.76
C PHE A 335 -7.89 -11.52 12.01
N LEU A 336 -8.57 -10.99 13.03
CA LEU A 336 -7.96 -10.61 14.30
C LEU A 336 -7.23 -11.78 14.96
N LYS A 337 -7.88 -12.95 15.02
CA LYS A 337 -7.30 -14.17 15.59
C LYS A 337 -6.02 -14.58 14.86
N LEU A 338 -6.05 -14.69 13.53
CA LEU A 338 -4.90 -15.12 12.74
C LEU A 338 -3.73 -14.13 12.85
N LYS A 339 -4.01 -12.82 12.86
CA LYS A 339 -2.98 -11.78 12.96
C LYS A 339 -2.39 -11.63 14.36
N ARG A 340 -3.18 -11.84 15.41
CA ARG A 340 -2.66 -11.98 16.78
C ARG A 340 -1.74 -13.18 16.91
N GLN A 341 -2.10 -14.33 16.32
CA GLN A 341 -1.24 -15.51 16.31
C GLN A 341 0.06 -15.27 15.52
N GLU A 342 0.01 -14.55 14.39
CA GLU A 342 1.20 -14.13 13.65
C GLU A 342 2.14 -13.30 14.52
N TRP A 343 1.61 -12.30 15.22
CA TRP A 343 2.38 -11.48 16.15
C TRP A 343 3.03 -12.31 17.25
N VAL A 344 2.30 -13.21 17.91
CA VAL A 344 2.84 -14.06 18.97
C VAL A 344 3.99 -14.94 18.46
N ARG A 345 3.84 -15.53 17.27
CA ARG A 345 4.93 -16.32 16.65
C ARG A 345 6.17 -15.47 16.37
N PHE A 346 5.98 -14.27 15.83
CA PHE A 346 7.07 -13.33 15.58
C PHE A 346 7.77 -12.91 16.87
N HIS A 347 7.00 -12.48 17.88
CA HIS A 347 7.54 -11.99 19.14
C HIS A 347 8.31 -13.07 19.93
N ASN A 348 7.91 -14.34 19.80
CA ASN A 348 8.60 -15.47 20.43
C ASN A 348 9.84 -15.95 19.64
N THR A 349 10.15 -15.34 18.50
CA THR A 349 11.33 -15.68 17.70
C THR A 349 12.53 -14.87 18.18
N ILE A 350 13.57 -15.54 18.67
CA ILE A 350 14.84 -14.89 19.03
C ILE A 350 15.67 -14.66 17.77
N SER A 351 15.87 -13.40 17.43
CA SER A 351 16.65 -12.97 16.28
C SER A 351 18.15 -12.93 16.57
N GLN A 352 18.97 -13.00 15.50
CA GLN A 352 20.42 -12.82 15.63
C GLN A 352 20.78 -11.46 16.24
N TRP A 353 20.01 -10.40 15.94
CA TRP A 353 20.23 -9.07 16.52
C TRP A 353 20.10 -9.09 18.05
N GLU A 354 19.13 -9.82 18.60
CA GLU A 354 18.97 -9.95 20.05
C GLU A 354 20.14 -10.70 20.68
N ILE A 355 20.61 -11.77 20.02
CA ILE A 355 21.78 -12.53 20.48
C ILE A 355 23.02 -11.63 20.48
N ASP A 356 23.32 -10.98 19.37
CA ASP A 356 24.48 -10.08 19.22
C ASP A 356 24.46 -8.94 20.24
N ARG A 357 23.26 -8.43 20.58
CA ARG A 357 23.08 -7.29 21.48
C ARG A 357 23.11 -7.67 22.96
N TYR A 358 22.54 -8.82 23.33
CA TYR A 358 22.20 -9.14 24.71
C TYR A 358 22.95 -10.34 25.28
N LEU A 359 23.50 -11.25 24.47
CA LEU A 359 24.10 -12.51 24.94
C LEU A 359 25.17 -12.32 26.03
N THR A 360 25.95 -11.25 25.94
CA THR A 360 27.01 -10.92 26.91
C THR A 360 26.83 -9.55 27.54
N LEU A 361 25.63 -8.95 27.43
CA LEU A 361 25.37 -7.63 27.99
C LEU A 361 25.13 -7.66 29.51
N PHE A 362 24.74 -8.82 30.04
CA PHE A 362 24.34 -9.03 31.43
C PHE A 362 25.24 -10.04 32.13
#